data_AF-A0A9X4LG23-F1
#
_entry.id   AF-A0A9X4LG23-F1
#
_cell.length_a   1.000
_cell.length_b   1.000
_cell.length_c   1.000
_cell.angle_alpha   90.00
_cell.angle_beta   90.00
_cell.angle_gamma   90.00
#
_symmetry.space_group_name_H-M   'P 1'
#
loop_
_entity.id
_entity.type
_entity.pdbx_description
1 polymer ?
#
loop_
_entity_poly.entity_id
_entity_poly.type
_entity_poly.pdbx_seq_one_letter_code
_entity_poly.pdbx_strand_id
1 'polypeptide(L)'
;MANVRKNVWELGTPWAPEILWYARAVKVMKARPLKDRLSWRFYGAIHGFNASAWAAAGQPAKAADLPSKTDQAQFWKQCQHGSWYFLPWHRGYLLAFEKVVRAAMATLPGAPANWMLPYWNYFKPGQNQLPAEFASKSWPDGANDNPLFEAARYGPNDDGKVFVDFTGPYAVEEGTAFKDLAFIGGADGGSPGFGGPETDRFTHGGGTHGGLEHQPHDMVHVNVGGINKVGLMTDPDTAGLDPVFWLHHANVDRLWEVWKSVPDVQGDPKSPKWLGGPASSHGGRAFVMPLPDGSAWTYVPADMENLSDLQYTYDNLALPTGLALPAQRFERLGASATQAQALQKKVNAMSRSVNLLGASDTQLRLAGMGGTTRVTLHPPVQKKLAASLTAAPQAVPGRVYLNLENVRAKRDGAVFTVYINLPHGADPAKHPELRAGSIALFGARAASETDGEHAGEGLSFSLDISSIVDVLHQAQDLDAGKLDVQLVPRNPLPEEAQVTIGRIGVYLQEG
;
A
#
# COMPACT_ATOMS: atom_id res chain seq x y z
N MET A 1 -20.97 24.17 -2.40
CA MET A 1 -20.46 23.10 -3.29
C MET A 1 -19.22 22.54 -2.63
N ALA A 2 -19.11 21.21 -2.47
CA ALA A 2 -17.90 20.60 -1.90
C ALA A 2 -16.70 20.83 -2.83
N ASN A 3 -15.50 20.97 -2.28
CA ASN A 3 -14.30 21.11 -3.08
C ASN A 3 -13.94 19.77 -3.73
N VAL A 4 -13.63 19.74 -5.03
CA VAL A 4 -13.46 18.48 -5.77
C VAL A 4 -11.99 18.27 -6.13
N ARG A 5 -11.39 17.17 -5.65
CA ARG A 5 -10.12 16.65 -6.17
C ARG A 5 -10.40 15.97 -7.52
N LYS A 6 -9.61 16.34 -8.53
CA LYS A 6 -9.79 15.86 -9.91
C LYS A 6 -8.66 14.95 -10.34
N ASN A 7 -8.98 14.03 -11.25
CA ASN A 7 -7.97 13.17 -11.84
C ASN A 7 -7.01 13.98 -12.72
N VAL A 8 -5.71 13.89 -12.45
CA VAL A 8 -4.67 14.66 -13.14
C VAL A 8 -4.69 14.48 -14.66
N TRP A 9 -5.01 13.27 -15.14
CA TRP A 9 -5.07 12.95 -16.57
C TRP A 9 -6.30 13.51 -17.29
N GLU A 10 -7.28 14.02 -16.55
CA GLU A 10 -8.57 14.47 -17.09
C GLU A 10 -8.78 15.98 -16.90
N LEU A 11 -7.71 16.72 -16.60
CA LEU A 11 -7.72 18.19 -16.47
C LEU A 11 -7.76 18.93 -17.83
N GLY A 12 -7.65 18.20 -18.95
CA GLY A 12 -7.94 18.70 -20.30
C GLY A 12 -6.78 19.34 -21.06
N THR A 13 -5.77 19.91 -20.38
CA THR A 13 -4.59 20.51 -21.04
C THR A 13 -3.31 20.23 -20.26
N PRO A 14 -2.15 20.10 -20.92
CA PRO A 14 -0.86 20.11 -20.23
C PRO A 14 -0.73 21.36 -19.36
N TRP A 15 -0.23 21.20 -18.13
CA TRP A 15 -0.11 22.30 -17.16
C TRP A 15 -1.43 23.03 -16.87
N ALA A 16 -2.53 22.28 -16.81
CA ALA A 16 -3.81 22.80 -16.31
C ALA A 16 -3.62 23.55 -14.96
N PRO A 17 -4.49 24.52 -14.64
CA PRO A 17 -4.31 25.40 -13.48
C PRO A 17 -4.02 24.66 -12.18
N GLU A 18 -4.67 23.52 -11.93
CA GLU A 18 -4.45 22.68 -10.75
C GLU A 18 -2.99 22.24 -10.61
N ILE A 19 -2.35 21.80 -11.71
CA ILE A 19 -0.95 21.34 -11.71
C ILE A 19 0.05 22.49 -11.77
N LEU A 20 -0.23 23.54 -12.55
CA LEU A 20 0.65 24.70 -12.63
C LEU A 20 0.77 25.40 -11.27
N TRP A 21 -0.34 25.61 -10.58
CA TRP A 21 -0.32 26.19 -9.23
C TRP A 21 0.33 25.27 -8.22
N TYR A 22 0.14 23.95 -8.35
CA TYR A 22 0.84 22.98 -7.52
C TYR A 22 2.36 23.10 -7.68
N ALA A 23 2.86 23.13 -8.92
CA ALA A 23 4.28 23.32 -9.22
C ALA A 23 4.84 24.61 -8.60
N ARG A 24 4.14 25.75 -8.80
CA ARG A 24 4.53 27.04 -8.22
C ARG A 24 4.64 26.98 -6.70
N ALA A 25 3.67 26.36 -6.03
CA ALA A 25 3.67 26.20 -4.59
C ALA A 25 4.80 25.27 -4.10
N VAL A 26 5.03 24.15 -4.80
CA VAL A 26 6.14 23.23 -4.51
C VAL A 26 7.47 23.97 -4.62
N LYS A 27 7.66 24.84 -5.63
CA LYS A 27 8.88 25.68 -5.75
C LYS A 27 9.07 26.59 -4.53
N VAL A 28 8.01 27.25 -4.07
CA VAL A 28 8.03 28.08 -2.85
C VAL A 28 8.38 27.22 -1.62
N MET A 29 7.75 26.06 -1.46
CA MET A 29 8.00 25.17 -0.33
C MET A 29 9.41 24.58 -0.33
N LYS A 30 9.95 24.22 -1.51
CA LYS A 30 11.33 23.70 -1.67
C LYS A 30 12.40 24.75 -1.39
N ALA A 31 12.08 26.04 -1.55
CA ALA A 31 12.99 27.14 -1.22
C ALA A 31 13.12 27.40 0.29
N ARG A 32 12.19 26.90 1.11
CA ARG A 32 12.23 27.04 2.57
C ARG A 32 13.26 26.10 3.21
N PRO A 33 13.97 26.53 4.26
CA PRO A 33 14.93 25.67 4.96
C PRO A 33 14.22 24.50 5.66
N LEU A 34 14.90 23.37 5.83
CA LEU A 34 14.34 22.15 6.46
C LEU A 34 13.75 22.40 7.87
N LYS A 35 14.31 23.34 8.64
CA LYS A 35 13.78 23.71 9.96
C LYS A 35 12.46 24.48 9.94
N ASP A 36 12.05 25.00 8.80
CA ASP A 36 10.74 25.64 8.64
C ASP A 36 9.67 24.55 8.54
N ARG A 37 8.70 24.59 9.45
CA ARG A 37 7.59 23.63 9.56
C ARG A 37 6.72 23.57 8.30
N LEU A 38 6.76 24.60 7.46
CA LEU A 38 6.02 24.70 6.20
C LEU A 38 6.90 24.45 4.96
N SER A 39 8.14 23.97 5.14
CA SER A 39 9.01 23.59 4.03
C SER A 39 8.63 22.24 3.44
N TRP A 40 9.00 22.05 2.17
CA TRP A 40 8.80 20.77 1.46
C TRP A 40 9.43 19.61 2.22
N ARG A 41 10.69 19.80 2.65
CA ARG A 41 11.45 18.75 3.32
C ARG A 41 10.93 18.48 4.73
N PHE A 42 10.44 19.49 5.45
CA PHE A 42 9.82 19.24 6.76
C PHE A 42 8.58 18.37 6.60
N TYR A 43 7.73 18.65 5.61
CA TYR A 43 6.57 17.81 5.32
C TYR A 43 6.98 16.40 4.89
N GLY A 44 8.02 16.22 4.07
CA GLY A 44 8.58 14.90 3.78
C GLY A 44 9.02 14.15 5.05
N ALA A 45 9.65 14.86 6.01
CA ALA A 45 10.09 14.28 7.28
C ALA A 45 8.95 13.92 8.25
N ILE A 46 7.75 14.49 8.06
CA ILE A 46 6.53 14.03 8.76
C ILE A 46 6.20 12.60 8.35
N HIS A 47 6.34 12.27 7.06
CA HIS A 47 6.14 10.91 6.57
C HIS A 47 7.23 9.98 7.12
N GLY A 48 8.51 10.27 6.88
CA GLY A 48 9.62 9.49 7.41
C GLY A 48 10.95 10.23 7.32
N PHE A 49 11.94 9.82 8.12
CA PHE A 49 13.26 10.47 8.13
C PHE A 49 14.34 9.51 8.63
N ASN A 50 15.24 9.15 7.72
CA ASN A 50 16.52 8.56 8.01
C ASN A 50 17.62 9.32 7.25
N ALA A 51 18.59 9.87 7.97
CA ALA A 51 19.60 10.75 7.38
C ALA A 51 20.43 10.06 6.29
N SER A 52 20.73 8.77 6.47
CA SER A 52 21.50 7.97 5.51
C SER A 52 20.66 7.63 4.28
N ALA A 53 19.39 7.24 4.46
CA ALA A 53 18.47 6.98 3.35
C ALA A 53 18.23 8.23 2.51
N TRP A 54 18.01 9.38 3.17
CA TRP A 54 17.87 10.68 2.51
C TRP A 54 19.11 11.05 1.71
N ALA A 55 20.31 10.87 2.29
CA ALA A 55 21.56 11.13 1.57
C ALA A 55 21.73 10.19 0.36
N ALA A 56 21.41 8.90 0.50
CA ALA A 56 21.47 7.91 -0.57
C ALA A 56 20.51 8.24 -1.73
N ALA A 57 19.35 8.84 -1.43
CA ALA A 57 18.40 9.32 -2.42
C ALA A 57 18.71 10.73 -2.97
N GLY A 58 19.89 11.30 -2.67
CA GLY A 58 20.33 12.61 -3.17
C GLY A 58 19.73 13.81 -2.43
N GLN A 59 19.18 13.61 -1.23
CA GLN A 59 18.51 14.64 -0.42
C GLN A 59 19.17 14.82 0.96
N PRO A 60 20.50 15.08 1.05
CA PRO A 60 21.21 15.11 2.33
C PRO A 60 20.66 16.18 3.29
N ALA A 61 20.48 15.84 4.56
CA ALA A 61 20.09 16.76 5.62
C ALA A 61 21.32 17.15 6.45
N LYS A 62 21.73 18.41 6.41
CA LYS A 62 22.86 18.90 7.20
C LYS A 62 22.41 19.12 8.65
N ALA A 63 23.26 18.80 9.62
CA ALA A 63 22.95 18.95 11.04
C ALA A 63 22.50 20.38 11.42
N ALA A 64 23.09 21.41 10.80
CA ALA A 64 22.76 22.82 11.05
C ALA A 64 21.37 23.24 10.52
N ASP A 65 20.78 22.47 9.61
CA ASP A 65 19.48 22.75 8.99
C ASP A 65 18.32 21.98 9.65
N LEU A 66 18.63 21.09 10.60
CA LEU A 66 17.62 20.31 11.32
C LEU A 66 16.77 21.23 12.22
N PRO A 67 15.45 20.99 12.33
CA PRO A 67 14.61 21.69 13.30
C PRO A 67 14.95 21.32 14.74
N SER A 68 14.33 21.99 15.70
CA SER A 68 14.49 21.70 17.12
C SER A 68 14.16 20.23 17.43
N LYS A 69 14.75 19.67 18.51
CA LYS A 69 14.40 18.31 18.94
C LYS A 69 12.93 18.18 19.34
N THR A 70 12.33 19.25 19.84
CA THR A 70 10.89 19.33 20.13
C THR A 70 10.06 19.19 18.86
N ASP A 71 10.40 19.91 17.80
CA ASP A 71 9.69 19.81 16.52
C ASP A 71 9.85 18.43 15.90
N GLN A 72 11.06 17.85 15.95
CA GLN A 72 11.31 16.49 15.47
C GLN A 72 10.43 15.48 16.24
N ALA A 73 10.43 15.55 17.58
CA ALA A 73 9.66 14.63 18.42
C ALA A 73 8.14 14.80 18.22
N GLN A 74 7.68 16.02 17.98
CA GLN A 74 6.26 16.29 17.79
C GLN A 74 5.77 15.90 16.40
N PHE A 75 6.48 16.29 15.33
CA PHE A 75 5.94 16.25 13.97
C PHE A 75 6.58 15.19 13.06
N TRP A 76 7.82 14.78 13.29
CA TRP A 76 8.50 13.89 12.34
C TRP A 76 8.20 12.43 12.59
N LYS A 77 8.38 11.60 11.55
CA LYS A 77 8.24 10.15 11.63
C LYS A 77 6.88 9.75 12.20
N GLN A 78 5.84 10.25 11.55
CA GLN A 78 4.45 10.08 11.95
C GLN A 78 3.65 9.11 11.11
N CYS A 79 4.16 8.76 9.93
CA CYS A 79 3.43 7.90 9.02
C CYS A 79 2.99 6.61 9.70
N GLN A 80 1.72 6.25 9.56
CA GLN A 80 1.24 4.95 10.00
C GLN A 80 1.38 3.98 8.83
N HIS A 81 2.06 2.85 9.06
CA HIS A 81 2.15 1.71 8.15
C HIS A 81 1.97 0.41 8.94
N GLY A 82 1.47 -0.63 8.28
CA GLY A 82 1.23 -1.94 8.89
C GLY A 82 0.25 -1.88 10.06
N SER A 83 -0.76 -1.02 9.94
CA SER A 83 -1.78 -0.80 10.95
C SER A 83 -3.07 -0.29 10.34
N TRP A 84 -4.19 -0.56 11.01
CA TRP A 84 -5.49 0.00 10.65
C TRP A 84 -5.50 1.53 10.50
N TYR A 85 -4.56 2.25 11.12
CA TYR A 85 -4.50 3.70 11.09
C TYR A 85 -3.86 4.28 9.81
N PHE A 86 -3.37 3.44 8.90
CA PHE A 86 -2.77 3.86 7.62
C PHE A 86 -3.66 4.88 6.88
N LEU A 87 -4.92 4.55 6.63
CA LEU A 87 -5.85 5.37 5.87
C LEU A 87 -6.22 6.71 6.55
N PRO A 88 -6.72 6.74 7.80
CA PRO A 88 -7.08 8.00 8.45
C PRO A 88 -5.87 8.91 8.67
N TRP A 89 -4.68 8.37 8.93
CA TRP A 89 -3.48 9.18 9.06
C TRP A 89 -3.14 9.90 7.76
N HIS A 90 -3.09 9.17 6.64
CA HIS A 90 -2.79 9.76 5.32
C HIS A 90 -3.84 10.77 4.88
N ARG A 91 -5.13 10.55 5.17
CA ARG A 91 -6.20 11.54 4.90
C ARG A 91 -5.93 12.87 5.61
N GLY A 92 -5.66 12.85 6.91
CA GLY A 92 -5.34 14.07 7.66
C GLY A 92 -4.03 14.71 7.20
N TYR A 93 -3.04 13.91 6.82
CA TYR A 93 -1.78 14.40 6.25
C TYR A 93 -1.98 15.15 4.93
N LEU A 94 -2.80 14.61 4.01
CA LEU A 94 -3.17 15.28 2.75
C LEU A 94 -3.92 16.60 3.01
N LEU A 95 -4.84 16.62 3.98
CA LEU A 95 -5.59 17.84 4.34
C LEU A 95 -4.67 18.93 4.89
N ALA A 96 -3.71 18.58 5.75
CA ALA A 96 -2.73 19.52 6.26
C ALA A 96 -1.79 20.00 5.15
N PHE A 97 -1.33 19.10 4.29
CA PHE A 97 -0.49 19.43 3.15
C PHE A 97 -1.18 20.40 2.20
N GLU A 98 -2.45 20.18 1.86
CA GLU A 98 -3.22 21.12 1.03
C GLU A 98 -3.29 22.52 1.63
N LYS A 99 -3.47 22.64 2.96
CA LYS A 99 -3.45 23.94 3.64
C LYS A 99 -2.10 24.63 3.47
N VAL A 100 -0.99 23.90 3.57
CA VAL A 100 0.36 24.45 3.39
C VAL A 100 0.66 24.81 1.94
N VAL A 101 0.22 23.99 0.99
CA VAL A 101 0.30 24.30 -0.43
C VAL A 101 -0.48 25.59 -0.74
N ARG A 102 -1.72 25.72 -0.27
CA ARG A 102 -2.51 26.96 -0.44
C ARG A 102 -1.84 28.17 0.21
N ALA A 103 -1.23 28.00 1.40
CA ALA A 103 -0.47 29.07 2.03
C ALA A 103 0.78 29.48 1.23
N ALA A 104 1.47 28.52 0.60
CA ALA A 104 2.57 28.82 -0.31
C ALA A 104 2.07 29.54 -1.58
N MET A 105 0.96 29.09 -2.17
CA MET A 105 0.32 29.77 -3.32
C MET A 105 -0.07 31.21 -2.98
N ALA A 106 -0.61 31.47 -1.79
CA ALA A 106 -1.04 32.80 -1.37
C ALA A 106 0.09 33.85 -1.32
N THR A 107 1.36 33.41 -1.33
CA THR A 107 2.52 34.31 -1.46
C THR A 107 2.76 34.80 -2.90
N LEU A 108 2.03 34.24 -3.87
CA LEU A 108 2.17 34.51 -5.29
C LEU A 108 0.93 35.26 -5.83
N PRO A 109 1.10 36.19 -6.77
CA PRO A 109 -0.01 36.95 -7.33
C PRO A 109 -0.92 36.07 -8.19
N GLY A 110 -2.24 36.18 -7.98
CA GLY A 110 -3.26 35.50 -8.79
C GLY A 110 -3.60 34.07 -8.34
N ALA A 111 -3.21 33.68 -7.12
CA ALA A 111 -3.49 32.36 -6.58
C ALA A 111 -5.01 32.05 -6.52
N PRO A 112 -5.44 30.85 -6.96
CA PRO A 112 -6.83 30.43 -6.87
C PRO A 112 -7.24 30.17 -5.41
N ALA A 113 -8.40 30.69 -5.01
CA ALA A 113 -8.91 30.56 -3.64
C ALA A 113 -9.38 29.13 -3.31
N ASN A 114 -9.76 28.35 -4.31
CA ASN A 114 -10.37 27.02 -4.18
C ASN A 114 -9.51 25.89 -4.77
N TRP A 115 -8.19 26.05 -4.76
CA TRP A 115 -7.30 24.99 -5.23
C TRP A 115 -7.43 23.71 -4.40
N MET A 116 -7.47 22.58 -5.10
CA MET A 116 -7.50 21.23 -4.54
C MET A 116 -6.37 20.41 -5.14
N LEU A 117 -5.81 19.51 -4.32
CA LEU A 117 -4.80 18.57 -4.77
C LEU A 117 -5.42 17.61 -5.80
N PRO A 118 -4.87 17.47 -7.01
CA PRO A 118 -5.32 16.44 -7.93
C PRO A 118 -4.88 15.05 -7.44
N TYR A 119 -5.45 14.00 -8.04
CA TYR A 119 -5.05 12.62 -7.76
C TYR A 119 -4.66 11.91 -9.05
N TRP A 120 -3.81 10.88 -8.95
CA TRP A 120 -3.40 10.07 -10.09
C TRP A 120 -4.22 8.79 -10.17
N ASN A 121 -5.23 8.75 -11.05
CA ASN A 121 -6.04 7.56 -11.27
C ASN A 121 -5.38 6.61 -12.28
N TYR A 122 -4.32 5.95 -11.85
CA TYR A 122 -3.56 5.02 -12.70
C TYR A 122 -4.38 3.84 -13.24
N PHE A 123 -5.56 3.54 -12.69
CA PHE A 123 -6.40 2.42 -13.12
C PHE A 123 -7.24 2.70 -14.37
N LYS A 124 -7.39 3.97 -14.76
CA LYS A 124 -8.08 4.28 -16.01
C LYS A 124 -7.22 3.86 -17.22
N PRO A 125 -7.83 3.27 -18.27
CA PRO A 125 -7.09 2.88 -19.47
C PRO A 125 -6.26 4.03 -20.04
N GLY A 126 -4.97 3.78 -20.25
CA GLY A 126 -4.01 4.75 -20.79
C GLY A 126 -3.53 5.83 -19.80
N GLN A 127 -3.93 5.79 -18.53
CA GLN A 127 -3.57 6.79 -17.51
C GLN A 127 -2.57 6.25 -16.47
N ASN A 128 -2.01 5.07 -16.73
CA ASN A 128 -1.05 4.39 -15.85
C ASN A 128 0.39 4.90 -15.99
N GLN A 129 0.66 5.84 -16.89
CA GLN A 129 1.97 6.49 -17.01
C GLN A 129 2.10 7.64 -16.00
N LEU A 130 3.34 8.01 -15.66
CA LEU A 130 3.60 9.24 -14.93
C LEU A 130 3.03 10.43 -15.71
N PRO A 131 2.25 11.35 -15.07
CA PRO A 131 1.77 12.54 -15.76
C PRO A 131 2.94 13.36 -16.30
N ALA A 132 2.82 13.86 -17.53
CA ALA A 132 3.94 14.44 -18.28
C ALA A 132 4.58 15.65 -17.57
N GLU A 133 3.80 16.39 -16.79
CA GLU A 133 4.25 17.52 -15.98
C GLU A 133 5.24 17.14 -14.88
N PHE A 134 5.23 15.88 -14.44
CA PHE A 134 6.20 15.34 -13.48
C PHE A 134 7.43 14.76 -14.19
N ALA A 135 7.32 14.35 -15.46
CA ALA A 135 8.42 13.77 -16.23
C ALA A 135 9.32 14.84 -16.90
N SER A 136 8.78 16.03 -17.16
CA SER A 136 9.51 17.11 -17.85
C SER A 136 10.47 17.84 -16.91
N LYS A 137 11.69 18.14 -17.37
CA LYS A 137 12.62 19.04 -16.64
C LYS A 137 12.23 20.52 -16.71
N SER A 138 11.39 20.89 -17.68
CA SER A 138 10.93 22.27 -17.91
C SER A 138 9.42 22.39 -17.71
N TRP A 139 8.98 23.60 -17.41
CA TRP A 139 7.60 23.93 -17.07
C TRP A 139 7.31 25.39 -17.48
N PRO A 140 6.05 25.87 -17.45
CA PRO A 140 5.71 27.19 -18.01
C PRO A 140 6.50 28.37 -17.41
N ASP A 141 6.93 28.26 -16.15
CA ASP A 141 7.62 29.32 -15.42
C ASP A 141 9.15 29.16 -15.37
N GLY A 142 9.71 28.14 -16.04
CA GLY A 142 11.15 27.91 -15.99
C GLY A 142 11.66 26.73 -16.83
N ALA A 143 12.95 26.79 -17.18
CA ALA A 143 13.62 25.77 -17.97
C ALA A 143 14.62 24.98 -17.11
N ASN A 144 14.56 23.66 -17.18
CA ASN A 144 15.43 22.73 -16.43
C ASN A 144 15.37 22.86 -14.90
N ASP A 145 14.33 23.50 -14.35
CA ASP A 145 14.13 23.73 -12.93
C ASP A 145 12.70 23.36 -12.46
N ASN A 146 12.01 22.47 -13.19
CA ASN A 146 10.65 22.06 -12.84
C ASN A 146 10.60 21.50 -11.41
N PRO A 147 9.84 22.13 -10.49
CA PRO A 147 9.76 21.71 -9.10
C PRO A 147 9.05 20.36 -8.91
N LEU A 148 8.30 19.88 -9.91
CA LEU A 148 7.63 18.58 -9.91
C LEU A 148 8.50 17.43 -10.45
N PHE A 149 9.64 17.75 -11.07
CA PHE A 149 10.56 16.76 -11.60
C PHE A 149 11.48 16.22 -10.50
N GLU A 150 11.70 14.91 -10.49
CA GLU A 150 12.69 14.25 -9.64
C GLU A 150 13.50 13.27 -10.48
N ALA A 151 14.83 13.33 -10.37
CA ALA A 151 15.74 12.43 -11.09
C ALA A 151 15.79 11.02 -10.49
N ALA A 152 15.44 10.88 -9.21
CA ALA A 152 15.43 9.63 -8.46
C ALA A 152 14.08 8.87 -8.64
N ARG A 153 13.60 8.84 -9.88
CA ARG A 153 12.49 8.00 -10.34
C ARG A 153 13.01 7.11 -11.46
N TYR A 154 13.06 5.81 -11.22
CA TYR A 154 13.67 4.88 -12.17
C TYR A 154 12.67 4.02 -12.93
N GLY A 155 11.40 4.00 -12.50
CA GLY A 155 10.38 3.19 -13.15
C GLY A 155 10.52 1.69 -12.82
N PRO A 156 9.53 0.87 -13.17
CA PRO A 156 9.52 -0.55 -12.80
C PRO A 156 10.56 -1.39 -13.59
N ASN A 157 11.23 -0.80 -14.60
CA ASN A 157 12.29 -1.44 -15.39
C ASN A 157 13.67 -0.79 -15.17
N ASP A 158 13.80 0.14 -14.23
CA ASP A 158 15.03 0.91 -13.95
C ASP A 158 15.60 1.75 -15.13
N ASP A 159 14.78 1.99 -16.17
CA ASP A 159 15.13 2.70 -17.41
C ASP A 159 14.69 4.18 -17.43
N GLY A 160 14.13 4.67 -16.31
CA GLY A 160 13.62 6.04 -16.16
C GLY A 160 12.20 6.24 -16.72
N LYS A 161 11.56 5.21 -17.29
CA LYS A 161 10.17 5.28 -17.73
C LYS A 161 9.26 4.83 -16.60
N VAL A 162 8.59 5.80 -15.98
CA VAL A 162 7.68 5.53 -14.87
C VAL A 162 6.27 5.21 -15.38
N PHE A 163 5.78 4.03 -14.98
CA PHE A 163 4.40 3.61 -15.18
C PHE A 163 4.01 2.61 -14.08
N VAL A 164 2.72 2.53 -13.80
CA VAL A 164 2.13 1.47 -12.97
C VAL A 164 1.84 0.28 -13.89
N ASP A 165 2.43 -0.87 -13.57
CA ASP A 165 2.30 -2.07 -14.39
C ASP A 165 1.01 -2.82 -14.06
N PHE A 166 0.11 -2.97 -15.02
CA PHE A 166 -1.13 -3.75 -14.87
C PHE A 166 -1.10 -5.06 -15.66
N THR A 167 0.05 -5.40 -16.25
CA THR A 167 0.17 -6.51 -17.18
C THR A 167 1.21 -7.52 -16.75
N GLY A 168 1.00 -8.77 -17.16
CA GLY A 168 1.97 -9.83 -16.90
C GLY A 168 2.11 -10.20 -15.42
N PRO A 169 3.22 -10.86 -15.05
CA PRO A 169 3.37 -11.51 -13.75
C PRO A 169 3.40 -10.54 -12.57
N TYR A 170 3.99 -9.34 -12.73
CA TYR A 170 4.19 -8.33 -11.68
C TYR A 170 3.09 -7.27 -11.61
N ALA A 171 1.93 -7.55 -12.19
CA ALA A 171 0.83 -6.59 -12.28
C ALA A 171 0.37 -6.12 -10.89
N VAL A 172 0.10 -4.83 -10.78
CA VAL A 172 -0.66 -4.21 -9.69
C VAL A 172 -2.11 -4.65 -9.78
N GLU A 173 -2.68 -5.09 -8.66
CA GLU A 173 -4.02 -5.69 -8.64
C GLU A 173 -5.01 -4.79 -7.90
N GLU A 174 -5.71 -3.91 -8.64
CA GLU A 174 -6.72 -3.00 -8.07
C GLU A 174 -7.77 -3.75 -7.23
N GLY A 175 -8.30 -4.84 -7.80
CA GLY A 175 -9.46 -5.54 -7.26
C GLY A 175 -9.18 -6.36 -6.00
N THR A 176 -7.91 -6.62 -5.67
CA THR A 176 -7.58 -7.56 -4.59
C THR A 176 -7.94 -6.99 -3.21
N ALA A 177 -7.65 -5.72 -2.95
CA ALA A 177 -8.06 -5.07 -1.69
C ALA A 177 -9.58 -5.02 -1.51
N PHE A 178 -10.34 -4.81 -2.58
CA PHE A 178 -11.81 -4.70 -2.54
C PHE A 178 -12.54 -6.03 -2.30
N LYS A 179 -11.83 -7.17 -2.30
CA LYS A 179 -12.40 -8.48 -1.93
C LYS A 179 -12.64 -8.60 -0.43
N ASP A 180 -11.91 -7.85 0.38
CA ASP A 180 -12.06 -7.84 1.82
C ASP A 180 -13.15 -6.85 2.24
N LEU A 181 -14.31 -7.38 2.63
CA LEU A 181 -15.46 -6.60 3.07
C LEU A 181 -15.30 -6.04 4.49
N ALA A 182 -14.34 -6.56 5.25
CA ALA A 182 -13.98 -6.07 6.57
C ALA A 182 -12.81 -5.07 6.47
N PHE A 183 -12.92 -3.95 7.18
CA PHE A 183 -11.82 -3.00 7.27
C PHE A 183 -10.60 -3.62 7.98
N ILE A 184 -10.86 -4.35 9.07
CA ILE A 184 -9.84 -4.92 9.95
C ILE A 184 -9.71 -6.41 9.69
N GLY A 185 -8.48 -6.89 9.56
CA GLY A 185 -8.13 -8.30 9.59
C GLY A 185 -7.12 -8.66 10.68
N GLY A 186 -6.49 -9.82 10.52
CA GLY A 186 -5.46 -10.32 11.44
C GLY A 186 -4.05 -9.95 10.99
N ALA A 187 -3.11 -9.90 11.94
CA ALA A 187 -1.69 -9.72 11.62
C ALA A 187 -1.04 -11.00 11.06
N ASP A 188 -1.62 -12.18 11.36
CA ASP A 188 -1.08 -13.49 11.04
C ASP A 188 -2.15 -14.42 10.44
N GLY A 189 -1.75 -15.22 9.45
CA GLY A 189 -2.45 -16.40 8.95
C GLY A 189 -3.81 -16.21 8.25
N GLY A 190 -4.24 -14.98 7.97
CA GLY A 190 -5.52 -14.72 7.32
C GLY A 190 -5.52 -13.43 6.50
N SER A 191 -6.70 -12.95 6.14
CA SER A 191 -6.82 -11.62 5.53
C SER A 191 -6.36 -10.55 6.52
N PRO A 192 -5.53 -9.60 6.08
CA PRO A 192 -5.17 -8.43 6.87
C PRO A 192 -6.29 -7.38 6.92
N GLY A 193 -7.40 -7.60 6.22
CA GLY A 193 -8.49 -6.65 6.02
C GLY A 193 -8.13 -5.58 5.02
N PHE A 194 -9.12 -4.80 4.58
CA PHE A 194 -8.91 -3.72 3.62
C PHE A 194 -7.91 -2.66 4.14
N GLY A 195 -8.11 -2.21 5.38
CA GLY A 195 -7.35 -1.14 6.02
C GLY A 195 -6.19 -1.61 6.91
N GLY A 196 -6.08 -2.91 7.19
CA GLY A 196 -4.97 -3.50 7.95
C GLY A 196 -5.33 -4.03 9.34
N PRO A 197 -4.35 -4.62 10.04
CA PRO A 197 -4.55 -5.23 11.34
C PRO A 197 -4.84 -4.18 12.43
N GLU A 198 -5.65 -4.57 13.42
CA GLU A 198 -5.88 -3.76 14.61
C GLU A 198 -4.58 -3.57 15.40
N THR A 199 -4.22 -2.32 15.67
CA THR A 199 -3.08 -1.96 16.54
C THR A 199 -3.55 -1.11 17.71
N ASP A 200 -2.94 -1.33 18.87
CA ASP A 200 -3.29 -0.67 20.13
C ASP A 200 -2.36 0.51 20.46
N ARG A 201 -1.58 0.98 19.50
CA ARG A 201 -0.61 2.07 19.67
C ARG A 201 -0.33 2.77 18.35
N PHE A 202 0.44 3.84 18.44
CA PHE A 202 1.03 4.50 17.29
C PHE A 202 2.07 3.58 16.65
N THR A 203 1.95 3.32 15.35
CA THR A 203 2.76 2.33 14.64
C THR A 203 3.41 2.97 13.41
N HIS A 204 4.68 3.36 13.53
CA HIS A 204 5.45 4.00 12.45
C HIS A 204 6.16 2.99 11.51
N GLY A 205 5.66 1.75 11.43
CA GLY A 205 6.27 0.68 10.64
C GLY A 205 5.89 -0.72 11.15
N GLY A 206 4.61 -1.07 11.06
CA GLY A 206 4.14 -2.42 11.38
C GLY A 206 4.51 -3.41 10.27
N GLY A 207 4.75 -4.67 10.64
CA GLY A 207 5.18 -5.69 9.67
C GLY A 207 4.10 -6.15 8.69
N THR A 208 2.83 -6.12 9.08
CA THR A 208 1.72 -6.64 8.25
C THR A 208 0.88 -5.51 7.70
N HIS A 209 0.93 -5.32 6.38
CA HIS A 209 0.18 -4.27 5.67
C HIS A 209 -1.26 -4.70 5.36
N GLY A 210 -2.19 -3.74 5.39
CA GLY A 210 -3.56 -3.96 4.94
C GLY A 210 -3.66 -4.27 3.45
N GLY A 211 -4.82 -4.76 3.00
CA GLY A 211 -5.05 -5.10 1.59
C GLY A 211 -4.76 -3.93 0.65
N LEU A 212 -5.24 -2.73 0.98
CA LEU A 212 -5.01 -1.53 0.15
C LEU A 212 -3.56 -1.02 0.22
N GLU A 213 -2.97 -1.05 1.41
CA GLU A 213 -1.59 -0.66 1.67
C GLU A 213 -0.62 -1.56 0.90
N HIS A 214 -0.87 -2.86 0.91
CA HIS A 214 -0.14 -3.85 0.13
C HIS A 214 -0.35 -3.70 -1.38
N GLN A 215 -1.61 -3.62 -1.82
CA GLN A 215 -2.01 -3.54 -3.22
C GLN A 215 -3.19 -2.55 -3.38
N PRO A 216 -3.03 -1.43 -4.08
CA PRO A 216 -1.93 -1.10 -4.99
C PRO A 216 -0.75 -0.33 -4.37
N HIS A 217 -0.86 0.15 -3.12
CA HIS A 217 -0.01 1.24 -2.63
C HIS A 217 1.50 0.90 -2.66
N ASP A 218 1.94 -0.18 -2.02
CA ASP A 218 3.37 -0.53 -1.96
C ASP A 218 3.95 -0.78 -3.35
N MET A 219 3.18 -1.42 -4.23
CA MET A 219 3.59 -1.69 -5.60
C MET A 219 3.80 -0.41 -6.40
N VAL A 220 2.90 0.57 -6.27
CA VAL A 220 3.02 1.84 -6.99
C VAL A 220 4.22 2.64 -6.51
N HIS A 221 4.49 2.67 -5.20
CA HIS A 221 5.72 3.23 -4.64
C HIS A 221 6.97 2.69 -5.33
N VAL A 222 7.09 1.36 -5.37
CA VAL A 222 8.24 0.69 -5.99
C VAL A 222 8.26 0.87 -7.52
N ASN A 223 7.11 0.86 -8.20
CA ASN A 223 7.02 1.13 -9.64
C ASN A 223 7.50 2.54 -10.00
N VAL A 224 7.24 3.55 -9.15
CA VAL A 224 7.74 4.90 -9.37
C VAL A 224 9.21 5.01 -9.02
N GLY A 225 9.57 4.53 -7.83
CA GLY A 225 10.89 4.70 -7.26
C GLY A 225 11.96 3.95 -8.04
N GLY A 226 11.71 2.69 -8.41
CA GLY A 226 12.69 1.81 -9.04
C GLY A 226 12.93 0.52 -8.26
N ILE A 227 13.68 -0.39 -8.86
CA ILE A 227 13.94 -1.72 -8.28
C ILE A 227 15.38 -1.86 -7.84
N ASN A 228 16.36 -1.61 -8.71
CA ASN A 228 17.78 -1.79 -8.40
C ASN A 228 18.49 -0.52 -7.93
N LYS A 229 17.78 0.60 -7.90
CA LYS A 229 18.32 1.91 -7.52
C LYS A 229 17.50 2.49 -6.37
N VAL A 230 18.15 3.29 -5.53
CA VAL A 230 17.49 3.99 -4.41
C VAL A 230 16.71 5.17 -4.98
N GLY A 231 15.41 4.98 -5.19
CA GLY A 231 14.49 6.03 -5.63
C GLY A 231 13.79 6.69 -4.46
N LEU A 232 13.26 7.92 -4.64
CA LEU A 232 12.55 8.60 -3.54
C LEU A 232 11.33 7.79 -3.10
N MET A 233 10.56 7.25 -4.04
CA MET A 233 9.33 6.51 -3.78
C MET A 233 9.56 5.04 -3.36
N THR A 234 10.79 4.53 -3.23
CA THR A 234 11.00 3.13 -2.81
C THR A 234 11.03 2.92 -1.30
N ASP A 235 11.19 3.99 -0.52
CA ASP A 235 11.43 3.91 0.93
C ASP A 235 10.48 4.90 1.64
N PRO A 236 9.71 4.47 2.66
CA PRO A 236 8.88 5.37 3.45
C PRO A 236 9.64 6.57 4.01
N ASP A 237 10.93 6.43 4.33
CA ASP A 237 11.72 7.56 4.81
C ASP A 237 11.88 8.66 3.75
N THR A 238 11.85 8.34 2.46
CA THR A 238 12.10 9.32 1.39
C THR A 238 10.90 9.65 0.52
N ALA A 239 9.85 8.82 0.52
CA ALA A 239 8.73 8.92 -0.43
C ALA A 239 8.04 10.28 -0.43
N GLY A 240 7.82 10.86 0.76
CA GLY A 240 7.18 12.18 0.91
C GLY A 240 7.97 13.35 0.30
N LEU A 241 9.21 13.14 -0.16
CA LEU A 241 10.01 14.14 -0.87
C LEU A 241 9.71 14.21 -2.36
N ASP A 242 9.07 13.18 -2.94
CA ASP A 242 8.69 13.17 -4.35
C ASP A 242 7.33 13.89 -4.54
N PRO A 243 7.21 14.89 -5.42
CA PRO A 243 5.93 15.56 -5.67
C PRO A 243 4.79 14.64 -6.13
N VAL A 244 5.07 13.50 -6.79
CA VAL A 244 4.01 12.57 -7.22
C VAL A 244 3.44 11.74 -6.08
N PHE A 245 4.16 11.62 -4.95
CA PHE A 245 3.69 10.98 -3.71
C PHE A 245 2.30 11.45 -3.32
N TRP A 246 2.09 12.77 -3.38
CA TRP A 246 0.86 13.41 -2.94
C TRP A 246 -0.33 13.08 -3.83
N LEU A 247 -0.12 13.00 -5.15
CA LEU A 247 -1.16 12.58 -6.10
C LEU A 247 -1.47 11.09 -5.98
N HIS A 248 -0.44 10.27 -5.73
CA HIS A 248 -0.61 8.84 -5.45
C HIS A 248 -1.45 8.62 -4.19
N HIS A 249 -1.10 9.27 -3.08
CA HIS A 249 -1.82 9.15 -1.81
C HIS A 249 -3.21 9.78 -1.85
N ALA A 250 -3.44 10.83 -2.65
CA ALA A 250 -4.80 11.29 -2.92
C ALA A 250 -5.64 10.23 -3.65
N ASN A 251 -5.04 9.37 -4.49
CA ASN A 251 -5.76 8.23 -5.06
C ASN A 251 -5.94 7.10 -4.04
N VAL A 252 -4.98 6.82 -3.15
CA VAL A 252 -5.16 5.86 -2.05
C VAL A 252 -6.31 6.27 -1.13
N ASP A 253 -6.37 7.55 -0.78
CA ASP A 253 -7.46 8.14 -0.01
C ASP A 253 -8.83 8.04 -0.73
N ARG A 254 -8.84 8.24 -2.05
CA ARG A 254 -10.01 8.00 -2.89
C ARG A 254 -10.45 6.54 -2.86
N LEU A 255 -9.53 5.58 -2.93
CA LEU A 255 -9.85 4.15 -2.96
C LEU A 255 -10.52 3.69 -1.64
N TRP A 256 -10.23 4.34 -0.52
CA TRP A 256 -10.99 4.13 0.73
C TRP A 256 -12.48 4.48 0.55
N GLU A 257 -12.79 5.60 -0.09
CA GLU A 257 -14.18 6.00 -0.36
C GLU A 257 -14.85 5.11 -1.41
N VAL A 258 -14.10 4.64 -2.41
CA VAL A 258 -14.58 3.64 -3.36
C VAL A 258 -14.92 2.32 -2.63
N TRP A 259 -14.09 1.89 -1.68
CA TRP A 259 -14.34 0.67 -0.90
C TRP A 259 -15.62 0.74 -0.07
N LYS A 260 -15.93 1.91 0.51
CA LYS A 260 -17.20 2.13 1.23
C LYS A 260 -18.44 1.95 0.35
N SER A 261 -18.30 1.99 -0.98
CA SER A 261 -19.38 1.74 -1.93
C SER A 261 -19.50 0.29 -2.39
N VAL A 262 -18.57 -0.60 -1.99
CA VAL A 262 -18.63 -2.03 -2.31
C VAL A 262 -19.87 -2.64 -1.65
N PRO A 263 -20.69 -3.43 -2.38
CA PRO A 263 -21.84 -4.12 -1.79
C PRO A 263 -21.46 -4.97 -0.58
N ASP A 264 -22.29 -4.91 0.46
CA ASP A 264 -22.13 -5.67 1.70
C ASP A 264 -20.85 -5.34 2.51
N VAL A 265 -20.15 -4.23 2.23
CA VAL A 265 -19.00 -3.80 3.04
C VAL A 265 -19.41 -3.45 4.48
N GLN A 266 -18.55 -3.76 5.46
CA GLN A 266 -18.85 -3.51 6.89
C GLN A 266 -18.67 -2.05 7.30
N GLY A 267 -18.03 -1.24 6.46
CA GLY A 267 -17.68 0.14 6.76
C GLY A 267 -16.52 0.27 7.75
N ASP A 268 -16.26 1.51 8.15
CA ASP A 268 -15.15 1.83 9.05
C ASP A 268 -15.38 1.25 10.46
N PRO A 269 -14.31 0.88 11.19
CA PRO A 269 -14.43 0.35 12.54
C PRO A 269 -15.14 1.32 13.49
N LYS A 270 -15.86 0.79 14.48
CA LYS A 270 -16.63 1.60 15.45
C LYS A 270 -16.14 1.45 16.89
N SER A 271 -15.00 0.78 17.09
CA SER A 271 -14.43 0.61 18.42
C SER A 271 -13.95 1.96 18.98
N PRO A 272 -14.04 2.19 20.30
CA PRO A 272 -13.50 3.41 20.91
C PRO A 272 -12.02 3.64 20.64
N LYS A 273 -11.24 2.55 20.52
CA LYS A 273 -9.81 2.60 20.17
C LYS A 273 -9.60 3.22 18.79
N TRP A 274 -10.36 2.74 17.80
CA TRP A 274 -10.33 3.30 16.45
C TRP A 274 -10.71 4.78 16.46
N LEU A 275 -11.89 5.09 17.00
CA LEU A 275 -12.46 6.44 16.95
C LEU A 275 -11.59 7.45 17.69
N GLY A 276 -10.99 7.07 18.83
CA GLY A 276 -10.09 7.90 19.62
C GLY A 276 -8.64 7.96 19.11
N GLY A 277 -8.29 7.16 18.09
CA GLY A 277 -6.94 7.09 17.54
C GLY A 277 -5.88 6.57 18.53
N PRO A 278 -4.60 6.54 18.13
CA PRO A 278 -3.54 5.91 18.92
C PRO A 278 -3.26 6.61 20.25
N ALA A 279 -3.52 7.91 20.39
CA ALA A 279 -3.35 8.63 21.65
C ALA A 279 -4.32 8.21 22.75
N SER A 280 -5.48 7.64 22.38
CA SER A 280 -6.44 7.09 23.34
C SER A 280 -5.96 5.78 23.98
N SER A 281 -4.89 5.18 23.44
CA SER A 281 -4.31 3.94 23.92
C SER A 281 -3.05 4.22 24.77
N HIS A 282 -2.69 3.28 25.66
CA HIS A 282 -1.66 3.40 26.71
C HIS A 282 -0.41 4.23 26.35
N GLY A 283 -0.39 5.53 26.68
CA GLY A 283 0.77 6.41 26.44
C GLY A 283 1.02 6.78 24.97
N GLY A 284 0.03 6.60 24.10
CA GLY A 284 0.18 6.74 22.66
C GLY A 284 0.38 8.18 22.17
N ARG A 285 1.13 8.32 21.07
CA ARG A 285 1.33 9.57 20.34
C ARG A 285 0.10 9.89 19.49
N ALA A 286 -0.35 11.15 19.49
CA ALA A 286 -1.44 11.62 18.64
C ALA A 286 -0.99 11.87 17.20
N PHE A 287 -1.92 11.91 16.25
CA PHE A 287 -1.65 12.43 14.91
C PHE A 287 -1.61 13.95 14.98
N VAL A 288 -0.50 14.57 14.61
CA VAL A 288 -0.32 16.01 14.74
C VAL A 288 0.30 16.59 13.47
N MET A 289 -0.29 17.63 12.89
CA MET A 289 0.26 18.32 11.71
C MET A 289 0.54 19.79 12.03
N PRO A 290 1.67 20.37 11.60
CA PRO A 290 1.85 21.81 11.68
C PRO A 290 0.90 22.49 10.69
N LEU A 291 0.35 23.66 11.04
CA LEU A 291 -0.50 24.44 10.15
C LEU A 291 0.14 25.79 9.79
N PRO A 292 -0.30 26.43 8.68
CA PRO A 292 0.23 27.73 8.24
C PRO A 292 0.13 28.86 9.27
N ASP A 293 -0.84 28.79 10.19
CA ASP A 293 -1.02 29.77 11.26
C ASP A 293 -0.06 29.56 12.45
N GLY A 294 0.83 28.57 12.35
CA GLY A 294 1.80 28.20 13.39
C GLY A 294 1.26 27.21 14.43
N SER A 295 -0.03 26.86 14.37
CA SER A 295 -0.65 25.89 15.28
C SER A 295 -0.25 24.45 14.96
N ALA A 296 -0.45 23.56 15.94
CA ALA A 296 -0.40 22.11 15.78
C ALA A 296 -1.82 21.57 15.75
N TRP A 297 -2.22 20.99 14.63
CA TRP A 297 -3.53 20.36 14.48
C TRP A 297 -3.46 18.89 14.83
N THR A 298 -4.12 18.52 15.92
CA THR A 298 -4.33 17.14 16.32
C THR A 298 -5.65 16.62 15.77
N TYR A 299 -5.67 15.38 15.28
CA TYR A 299 -6.89 14.72 14.79
C TYR A 299 -6.87 13.22 15.09
N VAL A 300 -8.04 12.59 14.96
CA VAL A 300 -8.25 11.16 15.17
C VAL A 300 -9.00 10.54 13.98
N PRO A 301 -9.06 9.19 13.85
CA PRO A 301 -9.81 8.55 12.78
C PRO A 301 -11.29 8.94 12.70
N ALA A 302 -11.94 9.21 13.83
CA ALA A 302 -13.33 9.66 13.85
C ALA A 302 -13.53 10.97 13.05
N ASP A 303 -12.54 11.87 13.05
CA ASP A 303 -12.60 13.13 12.29
C ASP A 303 -12.51 12.89 10.77
N MET A 304 -12.06 11.70 10.35
CA MET A 304 -11.67 11.38 8.98
C MET A 304 -12.72 10.54 8.23
N GLU A 305 -13.80 10.11 8.89
CA GLU A 305 -14.75 9.14 8.34
C GLU A 305 -15.59 9.70 7.18
N ASN A 306 -15.98 10.98 7.24
CA ASN A 306 -16.95 11.56 6.30
C ASN A 306 -16.35 12.70 5.47
N LEU A 307 -16.36 12.53 4.14
CA LEU A 307 -15.91 13.56 3.20
C LEU A 307 -16.69 14.88 3.28
N SER A 308 -17.98 14.83 3.59
CA SER A 308 -18.83 16.03 3.73
C SER A 308 -18.35 16.94 4.86
N ASP A 309 -17.98 16.36 6.00
CA ASP A 309 -17.53 17.08 7.18
C ASP A 309 -16.16 17.71 6.94
N LEU A 310 -15.34 17.04 6.12
CA LEU A 310 -14.04 17.51 5.64
C LEU A 310 -14.14 18.47 4.45
N GLN A 311 -15.35 18.71 3.92
CA GLN A 311 -15.66 19.66 2.84
C GLN A 311 -14.93 19.41 1.52
N TYR A 312 -14.66 18.16 1.18
CA TYR A 312 -14.12 17.79 -0.14
C TYR A 312 -14.75 16.50 -0.68
N THR A 313 -14.51 16.22 -1.96
CA THR A 313 -14.88 14.96 -2.60
C THR A 313 -13.98 14.69 -3.82
N TYR A 314 -14.24 13.61 -4.53
CA TYR A 314 -13.58 13.21 -5.77
C TYR A 314 -14.53 13.31 -6.95
N ASP A 315 -14.01 13.69 -8.11
CA ASP A 315 -14.78 13.73 -9.37
C ASP A 315 -15.31 12.34 -9.81
N ASN A 316 -14.69 11.26 -9.35
CA ASN A 316 -15.07 9.88 -9.68
C ASN A 316 -14.88 8.93 -8.49
N LEU A 317 -15.96 8.31 -8.02
CA LEU A 317 -15.94 7.27 -6.98
C LEU A 317 -16.48 5.92 -7.48
N ALA A 318 -16.45 5.69 -8.80
CA ALA A 318 -16.89 4.43 -9.38
C ALA A 318 -16.01 3.25 -8.94
N LEU A 319 -16.65 2.11 -8.70
CA LEU A 319 -15.99 0.83 -8.45
C LEU A 319 -15.17 0.38 -9.67
N PRO A 320 -14.08 -0.38 -9.46
CA PRO A 320 -13.33 -0.99 -10.53
C PRO A 320 -14.21 -1.87 -11.43
N THR A 321 -13.98 -1.82 -12.73
CA THR A 321 -14.71 -2.69 -13.68
C THR A 321 -14.26 -4.13 -13.51
N GLY A 322 -15.20 -5.08 -13.41
CA GLY A 322 -14.87 -6.51 -13.28
C GLY A 322 -14.40 -6.95 -11.90
N LEU A 323 -14.72 -6.17 -10.84
CA LEU A 323 -14.46 -6.56 -9.46
C LEU A 323 -15.01 -7.96 -9.16
N ALA A 324 -14.11 -8.90 -8.87
CA ALA A 324 -14.46 -10.28 -8.54
C ALA A 324 -14.93 -10.36 -7.09
N LEU A 325 -16.25 -10.33 -6.90
CA LEU A 325 -16.87 -10.48 -5.58
C LEU A 325 -16.83 -11.93 -5.07
N PRO A 326 -16.91 -12.16 -3.74
CA PRO A 326 -16.93 -13.51 -3.16
C PRO A 326 -17.92 -14.47 -3.80
N ALA A 327 -19.09 -13.99 -4.26
CA ALA A 327 -20.09 -14.81 -4.94
C ALA A 327 -19.54 -15.62 -6.13
N GLN A 328 -18.63 -15.07 -6.93
CA GLN A 328 -18.07 -15.77 -8.09
C GLN A 328 -17.30 -17.03 -7.69
N ARG A 329 -16.64 -17.01 -6.51
CA ARG A 329 -15.95 -18.19 -5.98
C ARG A 329 -16.96 -19.27 -5.60
N PHE A 330 -18.06 -18.91 -4.96
CA PHE A 330 -19.08 -19.87 -4.51
C PHE A 330 -19.75 -20.57 -5.70
N GLU A 331 -20.01 -19.85 -6.79
CA GLU A 331 -20.53 -20.43 -8.03
C GLU A 331 -19.57 -21.46 -8.62
N ARG A 332 -18.25 -21.17 -8.65
CA ARG A 332 -17.23 -22.15 -9.06
C ARG A 332 -17.20 -23.41 -8.19
N LEU A 333 -17.56 -23.28 -6.92
CA LEU A 333 -17.67 -24.39 -5.97
C LEU A 333 -19.06 -25.04 -5.96
N GLY A 334 -19.91 -24.75 -6.95
CA GLY A 334 -21.18 -25.44 -7.19
C GLY A 334 -22.42 -24.78 -6.58
N ALA A 335 -22.32 -23.57 -6.03
CA ALA A 335 -23.49 -22.80 -5.63
C ALA A 335 -24.26 -22.25 -6.85
N SER A 336 -25.58 -22.27 -6.83
CA SER A 336 -26.37 -21.46 -7.77
C SER A 336 -26.19 -19.95 -7.50
N ALA A 337 -26.48 -19.09 -8.47
CA ALA A 337 -26.38 -17.63 -8.31
C ALA A 337 -27.12 -17.11 -7.07
N THR A 338 -28.32 -17.64 -6.79
CA THR A 338 -29.10 -17.27 -5.59
C THR A 338 -28.41 -17.71 -4.29
N GLN A 339 -27.84 -18.92 -4.27
CA GLN A 339 -27.07 -19.40 -3.11
C GLN A 339 -25.80 -18.56 -2.91
N ALA A 340 -25.07 -18.25 -3.98
CA ALA A 340 -23.85 -17.46 -3.94
C ALA A 340 -24.10 -16.04 -3.37
N GLN A 341 -25.19 -15.38 -3.80
CA GLN A 341 -25.58 -14.10 -3.24
C GLN A 341 -25.97 -14.19 -1.75
N ALA A 342 -26.68 -15.24 -1.35
CA ALA A 342 -27.03 -15.47 0.05
C ALA A 342 -25.80 -15.74 0.93
N LEU A 343 -24.79 -16.44 0.39
CA LEU A 343 -23.52 -16.70 1.07
C LEU A 343 -22.63 -15.46 1.14
N GLN A 344 -22.61 -14.61 0.11
CA GLN A 344 -21.85 -13.35 0.13
C GLN A 344 -22.24 -12.47 1.32
N LYS A 345 -23.54 -12.36 1.60
CA LYS A 345 -24.05 -11.62 2.77
C LYS A 345 -23.58 -12.19 4.11
N LYS A 346 -23.18 -13.48 4.13
CA LYS A 346 -22.66 -14.17 5.32
C LYS A 346 -21.14 -14.07 5.45
N VAL A 347 -20.41 -13.63 4.41
CA VAL A 347 -18.94 -13.44 4.46
C VAL A 347 -18.55 -12.50 5.61
N ASN A 348 -19.43 -11.54 5.94
CA ASN A 348 -19.20 -10.62 7.05
C ASN A 348 -19.22 -11.28 8.44
N ALA A 349 -19.85 -12.44 8.57
CA ALA A 349 -19.88 -13.23 9.79
C ALA A 349 -18.76 -14.28 9.84
N MET A 350 -17.84 -14.30 8.87
CA MET A 350 -16.73 -15.25 8.85
C MET A 350 -15.89 -15.14 10.11
N SER A 351 -15.46 -16.31 10.57
CA SER A 351 -14.53 -16.42 11.67
C SER A 351 -13.19 -15.75 11.32
N ARG A 352 -12.60 -15.07 12.30
CA ARG A 352 -11.18 -14.67 12.23
C ARG A 352 -10.25 -15.78 12.70
N SER A 353 -10.78 -16.96 13.01
CA SER A 353 -9.97 -18.12 13.37
C SER A 353 -9.17 -18.59 12.16
N VAL A 354 -7.86 -18.69 12.37
CA VAL A 354 -6.89 -19.15 11.40
C VAL A 354 -6.22 -20.41 11.93
N ASN A 355 -6.10 -21.42 11.08
CA ASN A 355 -5.42 -22.67 11.40
C ASN A 355 -4.23 -22.83 10.45
N LEU A 356 -3.05 -23.10 11.00
CA LEU A 356 -1.88 -23.44 10.18
C LEU A 356 -2.12 -24.78 9.47
N LEU A 357 -2.16 -24.75 8.14
CA LEU A 357 -2.21 -25.95 7.31
C LEU A 357 -0.83 -26.57 7.16
N GLY A 358 0.22 -25.76 7.08
CA GLY A 358 1.59 -26.23 6.93
C GLY A 358 2.57 -25.06 6.85
N ALA A 359 3.86 -25.32 7.04
CA ALA A 359 4.91 -24.32 6.88
C ALA A 359 6.15 -24.89 6.19
N SER A 360 7.01 -24.01 5.68
CA SER A 360 8.35 -24.36 5.21
C SER A 360 9.27 -24.71 6.39
N ASP A 361 10.10 -25.74 6.22
CA ASP A 361 11.00 -26.22 7.28
C ASP A 361 12.20 -25.30 7.55
N THR A 362 12.59 -24.49 6.57
CA THR A 362 13.79 -23.65 6.63
C THR A 362 13.53 -22.25 6.09
N GLN A 363 14.34 -21.30 6.54
CA GLN A 363 14.38 -19.96 6.00
C GLN A 363 14.75 -20.01 4.50
N LEU A 364 14.04 -19.23 3.69
CA LEU A 364 14.32 -19.09 2.27
C LEU A 364 15.19 -17.85 2.03
N ARG A 365 16.35 -18.02 1.39
CA ARG A 365 17.17 -16.91 0.88
C ARG A 365 16.86 -16.70 -0.59
N LEU A 366 16.60 -15.46 -1.01
CA LEU A 366 16.36 -15.09 -2.40
C LEU A 366 17.61 -14.42 -2.98
N ALA A 367 18.04 -14.87 -4.15
CA ALA A 367 19.18 -14.30 -4.87
C ALA A 367 19.02 -14.50 -6.38
N GLY A 368 19.63 -13.63 -7.20
CA GLY A 368 19.53 -13.74 -8.65
C GLY A 368 18.08 -13.80 -9.12
N MET A 369 17.66 -14.92 -9.72
CA MET A 369 16.29 -15.13 -10.24
C MET A 369 15.28 -15.60 -9.19
N GLY A 370 15.58 -15.47 -7.89
CA GLY A 370 14.63 -15.72 -6.80
C GLY A 370 14.94 -16.96 -5.99
N GLY A 371 13.89 -17.69 -5.61
CA GLY A 371 14.03 -18.90 -4.80
C GLY A 371 12.75 -19.71 -4.72
N THR A 372 12.91 -21.00 -4.40
CA THR A 372 11.82 -21.96 -4.27
C THR A 372 11.90 -22.65 -2.92
N THR A 373 10.76 -22.89 -2.29
CA THR A 373 10.64 -23.76 -1.12
C THR A 373 9.45 -24.69 -1.27
N ARG A 374 9.30 -25.63 -0.33
CA ARG A 374 8.16 -26.53 -0.24
C ARG A 374 7.49 -26.35 1.11
N VAL A 375 6.16 -26.30 1.09
CA VAL A 375 5.32 -26.34 2.28
C VAL A 375 4.62 -27.70 2.34
N THR A 376 4.84 -28.45 3.42
CA THR A 376 4.14 -29.71 3.67
C THR A 376 2.87 -29.45 4.46
N LEU A 377 1.73 -29.94 3.97
CA LEU A 377 0.42 -29.75 4.59
C LEU A 377 0.13 -30.87 5.61
N HIS A 378 -0.42 -30.50 6.75
CA HIS A 378 -0.83 -31.43 7.81
C HIS A 378 -2.15 -32.14 7.44
N PRO A 379 -2.17 -33.50 7.38
CA PRO A 379 -3.33 -34.25 6.90
C PRO A 379 -4.67 -33.98 7.62
N PRO A 380 -4.72 -33.78 8.96
CA PRO A 380 -5.98 -33.49 9.64
C PRO A 380 -6.62 -32.18 9.19
N VAL A 381 -5.82 -31.15 8.93
CA VAL A 381 -6.30 -29.82 8.54
C VAL A 381 -6.60 -29.77 7.03
N GLN A 382 -5.89 -30.56 6.22
CA GLN A 382 -6.21 -30.78 4.80
C GLN A 382 -7.61 -31.39 4.61
N LYS A 383 -7.99 -32.39 5.43
CA LYS A 383 -9.35 -32.96 5.40
C LYS A 383 -10.41 -31.92 5.77
N LYS A 384 -10.12 -31.06 6.74
CA LYS A 384 -11.00 -29.96 7.15
C LYS A 384 -11.19 -28.94 6.01
N LEU A 385 -10.12 -28.60 5.30
CA LEU A 385 -10.17 -27.77 4.10
C LEU A 385 -11.04 -28.41 3.01
N ALA A 386 -10.78 -29.67 2.64
CA ALA A 386 -11.58 -30.36 1.61
C ALA A 386 -13.07 -30.44 1.97
N ALA A 387 -13.40 -30.69 3.24
CA ALA A 387 -14.78 -30.67 3.72
C ALA A 387 -15.42 -29.27 3.62
N SER A 388 -14.67 -28.22 3.95
CA SER A 388 -15.13 -26.84 3.82
C SER A 388 -15.44 -26.45 2.37
N LEU A 389 -14.59 -26.86 1.41
CA LEU A 389 -14.80 -26.60 -0.01
C LEU A 389 -16.03 -27.35 -0.56
N THR A 390 -16.22 -28.61 -0.16
CA THR A 390 -17.37 -29.43 -0.58
C THR A 390 -18.70 -28.87 -0.05
N ALA A 391 -18.68 -28.22 1.12
CA ALA A 391 -19.86 -27.62 1.74
C ALA A 391 -20.26 -26.25 1.14
N ALA A 392 -19.48 -25.70 0.20
CA ALA A 392 -19.67 -24.36 -0.36
C ALA A 392 -21.09 -24.05 -0.88
N PRO A 393 -21.88 -24.99 -1.45
CA PRO A 393 -23.25 -24.69 -1.84
C PRO A 393 -24.20 -24.34 -0.68
N GLN A 394 -23.81 -24.62 0.57
CA GLN A 394 -24.65 -24.44 1.77
C GLN A 394 -24.00 -23.56 2.86
N ALA A 395 -22.67 -23.50 2.90
CA ALA A 395 -21.90 -22.73 3.87
C ALA A 395 -20.83 -21.91 3.17
N VAL A 396 -20.34 -20.85 3.82
CA VAL A 396 -19.23 -20.07 3.28
C VAL A 396 -17.97 -20.96 3.33
N PRO A 397 -17.31 -21.24 2.21
CA PRO A 397 -16.07 -22.01 2.21
C PRO A 397 -14.94 -21.17 2.81
N GLY A 398 -14.08 -21.81 3.60
CA GLY A 398 -12.90 -21.18 4.16
C GLY A 398 -11.97 -20.62 3.09
N ARG A 399 -11.16 -19.63 3.47
CA ARG A 399 -10.15 -19.00 2.61
C ARG A 399 -8.77 -19.53 2.97
N VAL A 400 -7.92 -19.74 1.97
CA VAL A 400 -6.57 -20.23 2.17
C VAL A 400 -5.58 -19.13 1.83
N TYR A 401 -4.67 -18.84 2.76
CA TYR A 401 -3.65 -17.81 2.61
C TYR A 401 -2.26 -18.41 2.62
N LEU A 402 -1.41 -17.87 1.76
CA LEU A 402 0.04 -18.04 1.83
C LEU A 402 0.63 -16.82 2.54
N ASN A 403 1.25 -17.05 3.69
CA ASN A 403 1.93 -16.03 4.45
C ASN A 403 3.44 -16.11 4.22
N LEU A 404 4.03 -14.99 3.82
CA LEU A 404 5.48 -14.79 3.80
C LEU A 404 5.84 -13.99 5.05
N GLU A 405 6.53 -14.60 5.99
CA GLU A 405 6.76 -14.05 7.32
C GLU A 405 8.23 -13.71 7.53
N ASN A 406 8.48 -12.63 8.28
CA ASN A 406 9.83 -12.14 8.57
C ASN A 406 10.63 -11.94 7.27
N VAL A 407 10.01 -11.27 6.30
CA VAL A 407 10.65 -10.88 5.06
C VAL A 407 11.60 -9.73 5.35
N ARG A 408 12.89 -9.98 5.23
CA ARG A 408 13.96 -9.02 5.54
C ARG A 408 14.79 -8.73 4.31
N ALA A 409 15.30 -7.50 4.24
CA ALA A 409 16.17 -7.04 3.16
C ALA A 409 17.10 -5.93 3.65
N LYS A 410 18.25 -5.77 3.00
CA LYS A 410 19.18 -4.65 3.26
C LYS A 410 18.85 -3.39 2.47
N ARG A 411 17.86 -3.46 1.57
CA ARG A 411 17.37 -2.35 0.75
C ARG A 411 15.90 -2.54 0.41
N ASP A 412 15.23 -1.44 0.11
CA ASP A 412 13.86 -1.45 -0.40
C ASP A 412 13.80 -1.57 -1.93
N GLY A 413 12.57 -1.69 -2.46
CA GLY A 413 12.30 -1.58 -3.90
C GLY A 413 12.27 -2.90 -4.69
N ALA A 414 12.49 -4.06 -4.07
CA ALA A 414 12.32 -5.32 -4.80
C ALA A 414 10.84 -5.67 -5.00
N VAL A 415 10.49 -6.19 -6.19
CA VAL A 415 9.16 -6.75 -6.48
C VAL A 415 9.29 -8.23 -6.81
N PHE A 416 8.40 -9.04 -6.25
CA PHE A 416 8.31 -10.46 -6.52
C PHE A 416 6.90 -10.84 -6.96
N THR A 417 6.81 -11.81 -7.85
CA THR A 417 5.58 -12.58 -8.05
C THR A 417 5.74 -13.94 -7.39
N VAL A 418 4.70 -14.37 -6.70
CA VAL A 418 4.67 -15.64 -5.99
C VAL A 418 3.81 -16.63 -6.76
N TYR A 419 4.34 -17.84 -6.96
CA TYR A 419 3.67 -18.92 -7.67
C TYR A 419 3.54 -20.16 -6.79
N ILE A 420 2.44 -20.88 -6.98
CA ILE A 420 2.17 -22.17 -6.35
C ILE A 420 2.25 -23.27 -7.41
N ASN A 421 3.05 -24.30 -7.16
CA ASN A 421 3.23 -25.47 -8.01
C ASN A 421 3.64 -25.14 -9.46
N LEU A 422 4.40 -24.05 -9.67
CA LEU A 422 4.96 -23.75 -10.99
C LEU A 422 5.90 -24.88 -11.41
N PRO A 423 5.72 -25.50 -12.60
CA PRO A 423 6.60 -26.58 -13.03
C PRO A 423 8.05 -26.11 -13.16
N HIS A 424 8.99 -26.97 -12.80
CA HIS A 424 10.41 -26.63 -12.83
C HIS A 424 10.86 -26.22 -14.25
N GLY A 425 11.42 -25.02 -14.39
CA GLY A 425 11.87 -24.46 -15.66
C GLY A 425 10.76 -23.92 -16.56
N ALA A 426 9.50 -23.93 -16.12
CA ALA A 426 8.41 -23.28 -16.84
C ALA A 426 8.57 -21.75 -16.82
N ASP A 427 8.07 -21.12 -17.87
CA ASP A 427 8.00 -19.66 -17.97
C ASP A 427 6.83 -19.14 -17.10
N PRO A 428 7.10 -18.41 -16.01
CA PRO A 428 6.05 -17.95 -15.11
C PRO A 428 4.98 -17.07 -15.80
N ALA A 429 5.35 -16.37 -16.88
CA ALA A 429 4.42 -15.52 -17.63
C ALA A 429 3.33 -16.33 -18.37
N LYS A 430 3.56 -17.63 -18.60
CA LYS A 430 2.61 -18.54 -19.25
C LYS A 430 1.68 -19.26 -18.28
N HIS A 431 1.85 -19.04 -16.98
CA HIS A 431 1.11 -19.72 -15.91
C HIS A 431 0.39 -18.74 -14.96
N PRO A 432 -0.44 -17.80 -15.46
CA PRO A 432 -1.18 -16.87 -14.61
C PRO A 432 -2.14 -17.59 -13.64
N GLU A 433 -2.59 -18.80 -13.97
CA GLU A 433 -3.44 -19.65 -13.12
C GLU A 433 -2.74 -20.14 -11.85
N LEU A 434 -1.41 -20.14 -11.82
CA LEU A 434 -0.58 -20.56 -10.69
C LEU A 434 -0.08 -19.38 -9.85
N ARG A 435 -0.42 -18.14 -10.23
CA ARG A 435 0.04 -16.92 -9.56
C ARG A 435 -0.76 -16.65 -8.28
N ALA A 436 -0.08 -16.69 -7.14
CA ALA A 436 -0.66 -16.33 -5.84
C ALA A 436 -0.83 -14.80 -5.66
N GLY A 437 0.04 -14.02 -6.29
CA GLY A 437 0.02 -12.55 -6.21
C GLY A 437 1.41 -11.96 -6.38
N SER A 438 1.53 -10.64 -6.21
CA SER A 438 2.80 -9.94 -6.23
C SER A 438 3.04 -9.16 -4.93
N ILE A 439 4.29 -9.10 -4.49
CA ILE A 439 4.71 -8.35 -3.31
C ILE A 439 5.78 -7.31 -3.66
N ALA A 440 5.73 -6.16 -3.00
CA ALA A 440 6.73 -5.11 -3.06
C ALA A 440 7.40 -4.94 -1.70
N LEU A 441 8.73 -4.85 -1.68
CA LEU A 441 9.52 -4.63 -0.47
C LEU A 441 9.64 -3.14 -0.17
N PHE A 442 8.50 -2.49 0.10
CA PHE A 442 8.42 -1.09 0.53
C PHE A 442 8.55 -1.00 2.05
N GLY A 443 9.64 -0.41 2.56
CA GLY A 443 9.92 -0.32 4.00
C GLY A 443 10.62 -1.56 4.60
N ALA A 444 10.98 -2.55 3.77
CA ALA A 444 11.65 -3.76 4.19
C ALA A 444 13.03 -3.50 4.83
N ARG A 445 13.77 -2.47 4.37
CA ARG A 445 15.05 -2.10 4.98
C ARG A 445 14.85 -1.70 6.43
N ALA A 446 13.99 -0.72 6.68
CA ALA A 446 13.72 -0.20 8.01
C ALA A 446 13.15 -1.29 8.93
N ALA A 447 12.21 -2.12 8.44
CA ALA A 447 11.68 -3.25 9.19
C ALA A 447 12.73 -4.33 9.53
N SER A 448 13.85 -4.35 8.79
CA SER A 448 14.95 -5.29 9.02
C SER A 448 16.01 -4.79 10.00
N GLU A 449 16.02 -3.49 10.30
CA GLU A 449 16.96 -2.89 11.25
C GLU A 449 16.78 -3.48 12.65
N THR A 450 17.89 -3.73 13.35
CA THR A 450 17.91 -4.44 14.64
C THR A 450 17.90 -3.50 15.85
N ASP A 451 17.79 -2.20 15.60
CA ASP A 451 17.74 -1.13 16.57
C ASP A 451 16.34 -0.48 16.58
N GLY A 452 15.64 -0.55 17.72
CA GLY A 452 14.30 0.02 17.88
C GLY A 452 13.30 -0.91 18.57
N GLU A 453 12.07 -0.42 18.80
CA GLU A 453 11.00 -1.15 19.51
C GLU A 453 10.42 -2.32 18.69
N HIS A 454 10.60 -2.30 17.36
CA HIS A 454 10.16 -3.32 16.38
C HIS A 454 11.34 -3.95 15.62
N ALA A 455 12.51 -3.93 16.25
CA ALA A 455 13.78 -4.31 15.65
C ALA A 455 13.75 -5.74 15.06
N GLY A 456 13.96 -5.85 13.76
CA GLY A 456 14.22 -7.10 13.05
C GLY A 456 13.01 -7.98 12.79
N GLU A 457 11.80 -7.47 12.99
CA GLU A 457 10.54 -8.17 12.72
C GLU A 457 10.34 -8.42 11.21
N GLY A 458 10.92 -7.58 10.34
CA GLY A 458 10.74 -7.65 8.89
C GLY A 458 9.30 -7.33 8.47
N LEU A 459 9.01 -7.50 7.18
CA LEU A 459 7.65 -7.41 6.64
C LEU A 459 6.99 -8.79 6.64
N SER A 460 5.66 -8.78 6.64
CA SER A 460 4.80 -9.95 6.52
C SER A 460 3.75 -9.70 5.43
N PHE A 461 3.63 -10.65 4.50
CA PHE A 461 2.68 -10.57 3.40
C PHE A 461 1.70 -11.73 3.48
N SER A 462 0.41 -11.47 3.25
CA SER A 462 -0.65 -12.48 3.20
C SER A 462 -1.28 -12.47 1.81
N LEU A 463 -1.16 -13.58 1.08
CA LEU A 463 -1.68 -13.74 -0.27
C LEU A 463 -2.83 -14.75 -0.27
N ASP A 464 -4.01 -14.35 -0.74
CA ASP A 464 -5.16 -15.25 -0.86
C ASP A 464 -4.96 -16.21 -2.05
N ILE A 465 -4.69 -17.48 -1.73
CA ILE A 465 -4.49 -18.55 -2.71
C ILE A 465 -5.73 -19.43 -2.88
N SER A 466 -6.89 -19.01 -2.38
CA SER A 466 -8.12 -19.81 -2.39
C SER A 466 -8.48 -20.29 -3.78
N SER A 467 -8.35 -19.45 -4.82
CA SER A 467 -8.67 -19.87 -6.20
C SER A 467 -7.75 -20.97 -6.72
N ILE A 468 -6.47 -20.97 -6.36
CA ILE A 468 -5.52 -22.03 -6.74
C ILE A 468 -5.92 -23.32 -6.01
N VAL A 469 -6.21 -23.22 -4.72
CA VAL A 469 -6.64 -24.36 -3.90
C VAL A 469 -7.96 -24.95 -4.39
N ASP A 470 -8.92 -24.12 -4.79
CA ASP A 470 -10.20 -24.56 -5.36
C ASP A 470 -9.96 -25.42 -6.63
N VAL A 471 -9.04 -24.99 -7.51
CA VAL A 471 -8.66 -25.74 -8.73
C VAL A 471 -7.95 -27.05 -8.37
N LEU A 472 -6.99 -27.04 -7.44
CA LEU A 472 -6.31 -28.25 -6.97
C LEU A 472 -7.28 -29.25 -6.33
N HIS A 473 -8.29 -28.76 -5.61
CA HIS A 473 -9.34 -29.60 -5.03
C HIS A 473 -10.19 -30.27 -6.11
N GLN A 474 -10.61 -29.52 -7.14
CA GLN A 474 -11.39 -30.06 -8.27
C GLN A 474 -10.60 -31.09 -9.08
N ALA A 475 -9.28 -30.93 -9.19
CA ALA A 475 -8.38 -31.87 -9.85
C ALA A 475 -7.97 -33.07 -8.98
N GLN A 476 -8.36 -33.10 -7.70
CA GLN A 476 -7.91 -34.08 -6.68
C GLN A 476 -6.39 -34.03 -6.40
N ASP A 477 -5.70 -32.97 -6.82
CA ASP A 477 -4.26 -32.78 -6.62
C ASP A 477 -3.92 -32.22 -5.23
N LEU A 478 -4.91 -31.64 -4.53
CA LEU A 478 -4.72 -31.15 -3.16
C LEU A 478 -4.26 -32.28 -2.21
N ASP A 479 -4.63 -33.53 -2.49
CA ASP A 479 -4.28 -34.72 -1.71
C ASP A 479 -2.78 -35.05 -1.69
N ALA A 480 -2.00 -34.45 -2.59
CA ALA A 480 -0.54 -34.58 -2.61
C ALA A 480 0.14 -34.08 -1.33
N GLY A 481 -0.57 -33.31 -0.49
CA GLY A 481 -0.13 -32.92 0.85
C GLY A 481 1.06 -31.96 0.87
N LYS A 482 1.34 -31.30 -0.27
CA LYS A 482 2.47 -30.38 -0.42
C LYS A 482 2.15 -29.28 -1.43
N LEU A 483 2.72 -28.10 -1.23
CA LEU A 483 2.72 -26.98 -2.16
C LEU A 483 4.16 -26.53 -2.40
N ASP A 484 4.58 -26.49 -3.66
CA ASP A 484 5.83 -25.88 -4.07
C ASP A 484 5.61 -24.38 -4.25
N VAL A 485 6.38 -23.55 -3.56
CA VAL A 485 6.24 -22.09 -3.56
C VAL A 485 7.47 -21.48 -4.21
N GLN A 486 7.27 -20.72 -5.28
CA GLN A 486 8.35 -20.04 -5.99
C GLN A 486 8.15 -18.53 -5.96
N LEU A 487 9.20 -17.81 -5.57
CA LEU A 487 9.26 -16.36 -5.65
C LEU A 487 10.17 -15.96 -6.80
N VAL A 488 9.59 -15.27 -7.78
CA VAL A 488 10.28 -14.80 -8.98
C VAL A 488 10.40 -13.28 -8.87
N PRO A 489 11.61 -12.71 -8.78
CA PRO A 489 11.79 -11.27 -8.72
C PRO A 489 11.59 -10.66 -10.12
N ARG A 490 11.16 -9.41 -10.19
CA ARG A 490 11.00 -8.67 -11.45
C ARG A 490 12.31 -8.48 -12.19
N ASN A 491 13.34 -8.10 -11.46
CA ASN A 491 14.71 -7.99 -11.94
C ASN A 491 15.59 -8.95 -11.12
N PRO A 492 16.71 -9.44 -11.68
CA PRO A 492 17.66 -10.22 -10.90
C PRO A 492 18.05 -9.47 -9.61
N LEU A 493 17.90 -10.14 -8.47
CA LEU A 493 18.29 -9.56 -7.19
C LEU A 493 19.81 -9.50 -7.10
N PRO A 494 20.37 -8.32 -6.79
CA PRO A 494 21.79 -8.23 -6.55
C PRO A 494 22.12 -8.79 -5.16
N GLU A 495 23.33 -9.33 -4.96
CA GLU A 495 23.71 -10.06 -3.74
C GLU A 495 23.58 -9.22 -2.47
N GLU A 496 23.86 -7.92 -2.57
CA GLU A 496 23.76 -6.95 -1.48
C GLU A 496 22.33 -6.72 -0.99
N ALA A 497 21.30 -7.12 -1.76
CA ALA A 497 19.92 -6.99 -1.32
C ALA A 497 19.63 -7.87 -0.09
N GLN A 498 20.34 -9.01 0.06
CA GLN A 498 20.23 -9.96 1.17
C GLN A 498 18.78 -10.26 1.58
N VAL A 499 17.93 -10.59 0.60
CA VAL A 499 16.51 -10.85 0.87
C VAL A 499 16.32 -12.23 1.47
N THR A 500 15.67 -12.31 2.62
CA THR A 500 15.32 -13.58 3.28
C THR A 500 13.87 -13.61 3.70
N ILE A 501 13.26 -14.79 3.72
CA ILE A 501 11.92 -15.04 4.25
C ILE A 501 12.08 -16.06 5.37
N GLY A 502 11.82 -15.64 6.61
CA GLY A 502 11.99 -16.47 7.79
C GLY A 502 11.12 -17.73 7.76
N ARG A 503 9.85 -17.59 7.39
CA ARG A 503 8.92 -18.71 7.24
C ARG A 503 7.91 -18.44 6.13
N ILE A 504 7.55 -19.49 5.40
CA ILE A 504 6.42 -19.50 4.47
C ILE A 504 5.35 -20.43 5.05
N GLY A 505 4.25 -19.86 5.51
CA GLY A 505 3.13 -20.58 6.10
C GLY A 505 1.93 -20.63 5.17
N VAL A 506 1.15 -21.71 5.24
CA VAL A 506 -0.14 -21.83 4.56
C VAL A 506 -1.21 -21.98 5.63
N TYR A 507 -2.25 -21.16 5.57
CA TYR A 507 -3.25 -21.05 6.62
C TYR A 507 -4.66 -21.17 6.06
N LEU A 508 -5.55 -21.80 6.83
CA LEU A 508 -6.99 -21.84 6.60
C LEU A 508 -7.68 -20.85 7.52
N GLN A 509 -8.28 -19.81 6.96
CA GLN A 509 -9.27 -18.98 7.63
C GLN A 509 -10.66 -19.61 7.48
N GLU A 510 -11.32 -19.87 8.59
CA GLU A 510 -12.62 -20.54 8.59
C GLU A 510 -13.75 -19.67 8.04
N GLY A 511 -14.67 -20.30 7.30
CA GLY A 511 -15.85 -19.68 6.68
C GLY A 511 -17.07 -19.62 7.59
#